data_AF-A0A554RLR3-F1
#
_entry.id   AF-A0A554RLR3-F1
#
_cell.length_a   1.000
_cell.length_b   1.000
_cell.length_c   1.000
_cell.angle_alpha   90.00
_cell.angle_beta   90.00
_cell.angle_gamma   90.00
#
_symmetry.space_group_name_H-M   'P 1'
#
loop_
_entity.id
_entity.type
_entity.pdbx_description
1 polymer ?
#
loop_
_entity_poly.entity_id
_entity_poly.type
_entity_poly.pdbx_seq_one_letter_code
_entity_poly.pdbx_strand_id
1 'polypeptide(L)'
;MTRSRTPLEAAAGKLIAAIQKEWGIEAGGPEAAASEEAMHAAHGLLQAASKSGAIESVIGSSSVATYLGEQWVQAHPQVLPYIEALEGAQ
;
A
#
# COMPACT_ATOMS: atom_id res chain seq x y z
N MET A 1 10.29 -22.74 -6.58
CA MET A 1 11.03 -22.22 -5.42
C MET A 1 10.05 -21.40 -4.59
N THR A 2 9.68 -21.89 -3.41
CA THR A 2 8.83 -21.16 -2.45
C THR A 2 9.67 -20.02 -1.89
N ARG A 3 9.57 -18.84 -2.52
CA ARG A 3 10.12 -17.61 -1.97
C ARG A 3 9.34 -17.36 -0.67
N SER A 4 9.94 -17.65 0.48
CA SER A 4 9.37 -17.28 1.77
C SER A 4 9.16 -15.77 1.73
N ARG A 5 7.89 -15.35 1.72
CA ARG A 5 7.56 -13.92 1.74
C ARG A 5 8.18 -13.32 2.98
N THR A 6 8.95 -12.26 2.81
CA THR A 6 9.44 -11.47 3.94
C THR A 6 8.26 -10.91 4.72
N PRO A 7 8.42 -10.60 6.02
CA PRO A 7 7.39 -9.90 6.80
C PRO A 7 6.90 -8.63 6.09
N LEU A 8 7.81 -7.91 5.43
CA LEU A 8 7.52 -6.74 4.62
C LEU A 8 6.64 -7.05 3.40
N GLU A 9 6.97 -8.09 2.62
CA GLU A 9 6.11 -8.52 1.50
C GLU A 9 4.73 -8.97 1.96
N ALA A 10 4.66 -9.63 3.13
CA ALA A 10 3.39 -10.06 3.70
C ALA A 10 2.54 -8.86 4.16
N ALA A 11 3.15 -7.85 4.77
CA ALA A 11 2.48 -6.61 5.14
C ALA A 11 2.01 -5.83 3.90
N ALA A 12 2.86 -5.72 2.87
CA ALA A 12 2.51 -5.05 1.62
C ALA A 12 1.35 -5.74 0.90
N GLY A 13 1.34 -7.07 0.89
CA GLY A 13 0.22 -7.84 0.34
C GLY A 13 -1.10 -7.63 1.08
N LYS A 14 -1.05 -7.49 2.41
CA LYS A 14 -2.24 -7.18 3.22
C LYS A 14 -2.74 -5.75 2.98
N LEU A 15 -1.82 -4.79 2.84
CA LEU A 15 -2.15 -3.41 2.49
C LEU A 15 -2.87 -3.32 1.15
N ILE A 16 -2.35 -3.99 0.11
CA ILE A 16 -3.01 -4.04 -1.21
C ILE A 16 -4.41 -4.63 -1.10
N ALA A 17 -4.58 -5.72 -0.34
CA ALA A 17 -5.90 -6.33 -0.18
C ALA A 17 -6.91 -5.40 0.50
N ALA A 18 -6.46 -4.59 1.47
CA ALA A 18 -7.30 -3.57 2.09
C ALA A 18 -7.69 -2.47 1.10
N ILE A 19 -6.73 -1.95 0.32
CA ILE A 19 -6.97 -0.92 -0.68
C ILE A 19 -7.89 -1.43 -1.81
N GLN A 20 -7.70 -2.68 -2.27
CA GLN A 20 -8.56 -3.29 -3.28
C GLN A 20 -10.02 -3.40 -2.84
N LYS A 21 -10.27 -3.58 -1.53
CA LYS A 21 -11.62 -3.61 -0.99
C LYS A 21 -12.30 -2.25 -1.10
N GLU A 22 -11.59 -1.18 -0.74
CA GLU A 22 -12.11 0.20 -0.84
C GLU A 22 -12.28 0.59 -2.32
N TRP A 23 -11.28 0.30 -3.17
CA TRP A 23 -11.37 0.53 -4.62
C TRP A 23 -12.58 -0.17 -5.25
N GLY A 24 -12.89 -1.40 -4.84
CA GLY A 24 -14.07 -2.12 -5.32
C GLY A 24 -15.41 -1.50 -4.91
N ILE A 25 -15.43 -0.75 -3.80
CA ILE A 25 -16.62 0.00 -3.32
C ILE A 25 -16.76 1.31 -4.08
N GLU A 26 -15.64 1.98 -4.38
CA GLU A 26 -15.58 3.30 -5.00
C GLU A 26 -15.56 3.25 -6.54
N ALA A 27 -15.45 2.06 -7.12
CA ALA A 27 -15.41 1.85 -8.57
C ALA A 27 -16.62 2.49 -9.26
N GLY A 28 -16.35 3.40 -10.20
CA GLY A 28 -17.38 4.14 -10.95
C GLY A 28 -17.89 5.41 -10.26
N GLY A 29 -17.37 5.74 -9.08
CA GLY A 29 -17.59 7.00 -8.39
C GLY A 29 -16.54 8.08 -8.71
N PRO A 30 -16.72 9.32 -8.22
CA PRO A 30 -15.75 10.40 -8.39
C PRO A 30 -14.41 10.11 -7.70
N GLU A 31 -14.40 9.30 -6.64
CA GLU A 31 -13.21 8.91 -5.89
C GLU A 31 -12.40 7.79 -6.58
N ALA A 32 -12.94 7.17 -7.64
CA ALA A 32 -12.32 6.02 -8.30
C ALA A 32 -10.89 6.30 -8.76
N ALA A 33 -10.62 7.53 -9.25
CA ALA A 33 -9.28 7.93 -9.68
C ALA A 33 -8.28 7.94 -8.52
N ALA A 34 -8.66 8.45 -7.34
CA ALA A 34 -7.79 8.46 -6.17
C ALA A 34 -7.51 7.03 -5.67
N SER A 35 -8.53 6.17 -5.71
CA SER A 35 -8.39 4.76 -5.32
C SER A 35 -7.56 3.95 -6.33
N GLU A 36 -7.62 4.29 -7.62
CA GLU A 36 -6.73 3.72 -8.66
C GLU A 36 -5.27 4.13 -8.44
N GLU A 37 -5.00 5.40 -8.08
CA GLU A 37 -3.66 5.86 -7.75
C GLU A 37 -3.11 5.17 -6.49
N ALA A 38 -3.93 5.08 -5.43
CA ALA A 38 -3.58 4.37 -4.21
C ALA A 38 -3.29 2.89 -4.46
N MET A 39 -4.08 2.23 -5.32
CA MET A 39 -3.86 0.85 -5.71
C MET A 39 -2.56 0.67 -6.50
N HIS A 40 -2.26 1.57 -7.45
CA HIS A 40 -0.99 1.54 -8.19
C HIS A 40 0.23 1.74 -7.26
N ALA A 41 0.15 2.71 -6.35
CA ALA A 41 1.18 2.96 -5.36
C ALA A 41 1.41 1.72 -4.47
N ALA A 42 0.35 1.09 -3.97
CA ALA A 42 0.44 -0.12 -3.16
C ALA A 42 1.13 -1.28 -3.90
N HIS A 43 0.85 -1.45 -5.19
CA HIS A 43 1.57 -2.41 -6.04
C HIS A 43 3.06 -2.06 -6.20
N GLY A 44 3.41 -0.78 -6.28
CA GLY A 44 4.79 -0.29 -6.25
C GLY A 44 5.53 -0.71 -4.97
N LEU A 45 4.88 -0.57 -3.81
CA LEU A 45 5.42 -0.99 -2.51
C LEU A 45 5.67 -2.49 -2.46
N LEU A 46 4.69 -3.32 -2.86
CA LEU A 46 4.88 -4.77 -2.91
C LEU A 46 6.01 -5.16 -3.86
N GLN A 47 6.11 -4.52 -5.02
CA GLN A 47 7.18 -4.82 -5.96
C GLN A 47 8.55 -4.50 -5.36
N ALA A 48 8.70 -3.40 -4.64
CA ALA A 48 9.95 -3.04 -3.98
C ALA A 48 10.28 -3.96 -2.80
N ALA A 49 9.28 -4.29 -1.98
CA ALA A 49 9.44 -5.30 -0.92
C ALA A 49 9.90 -6.65 -1.50
N SER A 50 9.34 -7.08 -2.63
CA SER A 50 9.73 -8.34 -3.30
C SER A 50 11.07 -8.31 -4.02
N LYS A 51 11.49 -7.15 -4.54
CA LYS A 51 12.75 -7.02 -5.30
C LYS A 51 13.93 -6.72 -4.38
N SER A 52 13.77 -5.73 -3.53
CA SER A 52 14.85 -5.14 -2.73
C SER A 52 14.78 -5.52 -1.25
N GLY A 53 13.66 -6.07 -0.78
CA GLY A 53 13.43 -6.31 0.64
C GLY A 53 13.22 -5.02 1.45
N ALA A 54 13.05 -3.89 0.78
CA ALA A 54 12.86 -2.57 1.38
C ALA A 54 11.94 -1.73 0.48
N ILE A 55 11.11 -0.89 1.09
CA ILE A 55 10.23 0.04 0.37
C ILE A 55 10.76 1.48 0.33
N GLU A 56 11.83 1.77 1.08
CA GLU A 56 12.54 3.08 1.08
C GLU A 56 13.00 3.50 -0.31
N SER A 57 13.33 2.53 -1.18
CA SER A 57 13.69 2.83 -2.58
C SER A 57 12.56 3.47 -3.39
N VAL A 58 11.31 3.39 -2.92
CA VAL A 58 10.13 3.93 -3.61
C VAL A 58 9.52 5.10 -2.86
N ILE A 59 9.39 5.00 -1.53
CA ILE A 59 8.82 6.07 -0.69
C ILE A 59 9.86 7.16 -0.36
N GLY A 60 11.15 6.85 -0.53
CA GLY A 60 12.25 7.74 -0.16
C GLY A 60 12.23 8.04 1.33
N SER A 61 12.20 9.33 1.67
CA SER A 61 12.08 9.83 3.05
C SER A 61 10.64 10.13 3.48
N SER A 62 9.66 9.78 2.65
CA SER A 62 8.23 10.01 2.94
C SER A 62 7.61 8.78 3.59
N SER A 63 6.53 8.98 4.34
CA SER A 63 5.75 7.87 4.89
C SER A 63 4.96 7.15 3.80
N VAL A 64 4.62 5.89 4.07
CA VAL A 64 3.76 5.09 3.19
C VAL A 64 2.41 5.78 2.95
N ALA A 65 1.86 6.46 3.96
CA ALA A 65 0.62 7.23 3.82
C ALA A 65 0.73 8.37 2.80
N THR A 66 1.86 9.09 2.81
CA THR A 66 2.14 10.15 1.83
C THR A 66 2.29 9.58 0.43
N TYR A 67 2.95 8.42 0.30
CA TYR A 67 3.15 7.76 -0.99
C TYR A 67 1.86 7.21 -1.60
N LEU A 68 0.93 6.71 -0.78
CA LEU A 68 -0.40 6.27 -1.22
C LEU A 68 -1.34 7.43 -1.56
N GLY A 69 -1.03 8.64 -1.10
CA GLY A 69 -1.90 9.81 -1.16
C GLY A 69 -2.55 10.08 0.20
N GLU A 70 -2.04 11.08 0.91
CA GLU A 70 -2.47 11.41 2.28
C GLU A 70 -3.98 11.67 2.39
N GLN A 71 -4.55 12.36 1.41
CA GLN A 71 -5.99 12.64 1.37
C GLN A 71 -6.82 11.36 1.24
N TRP A 72 -6.38 10.41 0.42
CA TRP A 72 -7.06 9.13 0.25
C TRP A 72 -6.97 8.28 1.53
N VAL A 73 -5.81 8.29 2.18
CA VAL A 73 -5.60 7.59 3.46
C VAL A 73 -6.45 8.19 4.59
N GLN A 74 -6.61 9.51 4.62
CA GLN A 74 -7.50 10.19 5.57
C GLN A 74 -8.98 9.85 5.34
N ALA A 75 -9.39 9.69 4.09
CA ALA A 75 -10.74 9.23 3.74
C ALA A 75 -10.96 7.75 4.12
N HIS A 76 -9.89 6.94 4.12
CA HIS A 76 -9.94 5.49 4.35
C HIS A 76 -9.14 5.07 5.60
N PRO A 77 -9.58 5.41 6.82
CA PRO A 77 -8.85 5.07 8.06
C PRO A 77 -8.72 3.56 8.30
N GLN A 78 -9.48 2.73 7.58
CA GLN A 78 -9.37 1.26 7.64
C GLN A 78 -8.03 0.76 7.10
N VAL A 79 -7.34 1.52 6.24
CA VAL A 79 -6.03 1.13 5.69
C VAL A 79 -4.86 1.48 6.62
N LEU A 80 -5.05 2.42 7.56
CA LEU A 80 -4.01 2.86 8.52
C LEU A 80 -3.30 1.72 9.27
N PRO A 81 -3.99 0.75 9.88
CA PRO A 81 -3.29 -0.34 10.59
C PRO A 81 -2.42 -1.20 9.66
N TYR A 82 -2.72 -1.24 8.36
CA TYR A 82 -1.90 -1.95 7.37
C TYR A 82 -0.69 -1.12 6.94
N ILE A 83 -0.83 0.20 6.91
CA ILE A 83 0.27 1.14 6.69
C ILE A 83 1.27 1.04 7.85
N GLU A 84 0.80 1.13 9.09
CA GLU A 84 1.64 1.01 10.28
C GLU A 84 2.34 -0.36 10.35
N ALA A 85 1.62 -1.44 10.00
CA ALA A 85 2.20 -2.77 9.94
C ALA A 85 3.26 -2.93 8.84
N LEU A 86 3.14 -2.18 7.74
CA LEU A 86 4.13 -2.17 6.66
C LEU A 86 5.38 -1.39 7.07
N GLU A 87 5.21 -0.19 7.62
CA GLU A 87 6.31 0.66 8.09
C GLU A 87 7.07 0.01 9.25
N GLY A 88 6.38 -0.68 10.16
CA GLY A 88 7.01 -1.44 11.25
C GLY A 88 7.69 -2.73 10.81
N ALA A 89 7.52 -3.16 9.56
CA ALA A 89 8.15 -4.36 8.99
C ALA A 89 9.37 -4.04 8.09
N GLN A 90 9.69 -2.75 7.92
CA GLN A 90 10.96 -2.29 7.33
C GLN A 90 12.13 -2.50 8.29
#